data_AF-A0A1Q8B0N0-F1
#
_entry.id   AF-A0A1Q8B0N0-F1
#
_cell.length_a   1.000
_cell.length_b   1.000
_cell.length_c   1.000
_cell.angle_alpha   90.00
_cell.angle_beta   90.00
_cell.angle_gamma   90.00
#
_symmetry.space_group_name_H-M   'P 1'
#
loop_
_entity.id
_entity.type
_entity.pdbx_description
1 polymer ?
#
loop_
_entity_poly.entity_id
_entity_poly.type
_entity_poly.pdbx_seq_one_letter_code
_entity_poly.pdbx_strand_id
1 'polypeptide(L)'
;MPEHVHLLLSEAKKVTPSKVLQVLKQKVSRALRGKGKKCAAGQWSLAFPGIAPEPGAFWQRRFYDFNVYSRKKLREKLEYMHANPVVRKLVVHPREWPWSSWSHYANGEKGLIRIDGVEERTNKG
;
A
#
# COMPACT_ATOMS: atom_id res chain seq x y z
N MET A 1 -6.63 3.47 4.76
CA MET A 1 -7.62 2.98 5.74
C MET A 1 -6.92 1.96 6.63
N PRO A 2 -7.38 1.71 7.87
CA PRO A 2 -6.61 0.89 8.81
C PRO A 2 -6.39 -0.55 8.33
N GLU A 3 -7.30 -1.09 7.52
CA GLU A 3 -7.27 -2.48 7.05
C GLU A 3 -6.82 -2.66 5.59
N HIS A 4 -6.81 -1.60 4.78
CA HIS A 4 -6.41 -1.68 3.37
C HIS A 4 -5.81 -0.38 2.82
N VAL A 5 -5.09 -0.52 1.70
CA VAL A 5 -4.38 0.56 1.01
C VAL A 5 -4.82 0.65 -0.45
N HIS A 6 -4.92 1.88 -0.97
CA HIS A 6 -5.07 2.15 -2.40
C HIS A 6 -3.79 2.80 -2.92
N LEU A 7 -3.34 2.36 -4.09
CA LEU A 7 -2.11 2.85 -4.71
C LEU A 7 -2.39 3.23 -6.17
N LEU A 8 -1.94 4.42 -6.56
CA LEU A 8 -1.83 4.82 -7.97
C LEU A 8 -0.36 4.67 -8.36
N LEU A 9 -0.09 3.77 -9.31
CA LEU A 9 1.25 3.41 -9.75
C LEU A 9 1.31 3.55 -11.27
N SER A 10 2.40 4.13 -11.79
CA SER A 10 2.73 4.00 -13.21
C SER A 10 3.49 2.71 -13.43
N GLU A 11 3.21 2.06 -14.55
CA GLU A 11 4.00 0.92 -15.01
C GLU A 11 5.40 1.40 -15.42
N ALA A 12 6.43 0.73 -14.89
CA ALA A 12 7.81 1.00 -15.25
C ALA A 12 8.15 0.22 -16.52
N LYS A 13 8.99 0.79 -17.40
CA LYS A 13 9.41 0.17 -18.68
C LYS A 13 9.96 -1.27 -18.54
N LYS A 14 10.45 -1.64 -17.36
CA LYS A 14 11.13 -2.93 -17.09
C LYS A 14 10.41 -3.84 -16.09
N VAL A 15 9.35 -3.38 -15.42
CA VAL A 15 8.75 -4.12 -14.29
C VAL A 15 7.24 -4.02 -14.30
N THR A 16 6.58 -5.18 -14.29
CA THR A 16 5.12 -5.31 -14.20
C THR A 16 4.59 -4.94 -12.80
N PRO A 17 3.42 -4.27 -12.68
CA PRO A 17 2.81 -3.92 -11.40
C PRO A 17 2.65 -5.10 -10.42
N SER A 18 2.35 -6.29 -10.95
CA SER A 18 2.23 -7.52 -10.15
C SER A 18 3.50 -7.85 -9.38
N LYS A 19 4.68 -7.64 -9.98
CA LYS A 19 5.97 -7.92 -9.33
C LYS A 19 6.24 -6.90 -8.23
N VAL A 20 5.92 -5.62 -8.48
CA VAL A 20 6.03 -4.55 -7.48
C VAL A 20 5.17 -4.87 -6.26
N LEU A 21 3.90 -5.20 -6.48
CA LEU A 21 2.97 -5.54 -5.40
C LEU A 21 3.37 -6.83 -4.66
N GLN A 22 3.90 -7.84 -5.38
CA GLN A 22 4.43 -9.05 -4.76
C GLN A 22 5.55 -8.71 -3.77
N VAL A 23 6.55 -7.95 -4.21
CA VAL A 23 7.71 -7.59 -3.38
C VAL A 23 7.28 -6.68 -2.22
N LEU A 24 6.37 -5.73 -2.45
CA LEU A 24 5.82 -4.87 -1.40
C LEU A 24 5.14 -5.70 -0.31
N LYS A 25 4.18 -6.57 -0.69
CA LYS A 25 3.45 -7.42 0.26
C LYS A 25 4.40 -8.33 1.04
N GLN A 26 5.39 -8.90 0.36
CA GLN A 26 6.39 -9.77 0.98
C GLN A 26 7.26 -9.03 1.99
N LYS A 27 7.79 -7.85 1.63
CA LYS A 27 8.65 -7.05 2.53
C LYS A 27 7.89 -6.62 3.78
N VAL A 28 6.66 -6.11 3.63
CA VAL A 28 5.82 -5.71 4.76
C VAL A 28 5.50 -6.91 5.65
N SER A 29 5.11 -8.05 5.06
CA SER A 29 4.80 -9.25 5.84
C SER A 29 6.02 -9.77 6.62
N ARG A 30 7.22 -9.71 6.03
CA ARG A 30 8.47 -10.10 6.71
C ARG A 30 8.84 -9.15 7.84
N ALA A 31 8.67 -7.85 7.64
CA ALA A 31 8.92 -6.86 8.69
C ALA A 31 7.97 -7.04 9.89
N LEU A 32 6.69 -7.34 9.63
CA LEU A 32 5.67 -7.51 10.67
C LEU A 32 5.75 -8.86 11.40
N ARG A 33 6.23 -9.94 10.75
CA ARG A 33 6.36 -11.25 11.40
C ARG A 33 7.46 -11.31 12.47
N GLY A 34 8.29 -10.27 12.61
CA GLY A 34 9.41 -10.23 13.55
C GLY A 34 10.48 -11.30 13.24
N LYS A 35 11.60 -11.27 13.96
CA LYS A 35 12.52 -12.42 13.99
C LYS A 35 11.80 -13.52 14.76
N GLY A 36 11.34 -14.56 14.06
CA GLY A 36 10.72 -15.71 14.71
C GLY A 36 11.60 -16.20 15.87
N LYS A 37 10.97 -16.58 16.99
CA LYS A 37 11.70 -17.24 18.08
C LYS A 37 12.49 -18.39 17.46
N LYS A 38 13.82 -18.32 17.48
CA LYS A 38 14.65 -19.45 17.07
C LYS A 38 14.25 -20.60 17.98
N CYS A 39 13.72 -21.69 17.42
CA CYS A 39 13.65 -22.93 18.17
C CYS A 39 15.10 -23.29 18.53
N ALA A 40 15.33 -23.72 19.77
CA ALA A 40 16.65 -24.17 20.18
C ALA A 40 17.14 -25.22 19.18
N ALA A 41 18.40 -25.09 18.73
CA ALA A 41 18.97 -26.02 17.76
C ALA A 41 18.80 -27.45 18.28
N GLY A 42 18.05 -28.28 17.55
CA GLY A 42 17.76 -29.67 17.93
C GLY A 42 16.30 -29.97 18.33
N GLN A 43 15.44 -28.97 18.50
CA GLN A 43 14.01 -29.19 18.77
C GLN A 43 13.16 -29.00 17.51
N TRP A 44 12.37 -30.02 17.16
CA TRP A 44 11.35 -29.91 16.12
C TRP A 44 10.22 -29.04 16.66
N SER A 45 9.86 -27.96 15.96
CA SER A 45 8.63 -27.23 16.27
C SER A 45 7.45 -28.10 15.82
N LEU A 46 6.92 -28.92 16.72
CA LEU A 46 5.66 -29.61 16.48
C LEU A 46 4.54 -28.57 16.56
N ALA A 47 4.15 -28.03 15.40
CA ALA A 47 2.99 -27.18 15.28
C ALA A 47 1.74 -28.06 15.36
N PHE A 48 1.20 -28.24 16.56
CA PHE A 48 -0.11 -28.85 16.75
C PHE A 48 -1.20 -27.82 16.43
N PRO A 49 -2.17 -28.14 15.55
CA PRO A 49 -3.29 -27.24 15.28
C PRO A 49 -4.00 -26.86 16.58
N GLY A 50 -4.05 -25.55 16.90
CA GLY A 50 -4.75 -25.01 18.07
C GLY A 50 -3.89 -24.64 19.29
N ILE A 51 -2.60 -24.99 19.35
CA ILE A 51 -1.70 -24.62 20.46
C ILE A 51 -0.88 -23.36 20.14
N ALA A 52 -0.49 -23.18 18.88
CA ALA A 52 0.16 -21.97 18.40
C ALA A 52 -0.85 -21.13 17.60
N PRO A 53 -0.87 -19.79 17.77
CA PRO A 53 -1.61 -18.94 16.86
C PRO A 53 -0.99 -19.14 15.48
N GLU A 54 -1.74 -19.77 14.56
CA GLU A 54 -1.39 -19.83 13.15
C GLU A 54 -1.03 -18.40 12.72
N PRO A 55 0.21 -18.13 12.26
CA PRO A 55 0.58 -16.79 11.85
C PRO A 55 -0.17 -16.47 10.55
N GLY A 56 -1.40 -15.97 10.72
CA GLY A 56 -2.30 -15.59 9.65
C GLY A 56 -1.59 -14.70 8.66
N ALA A 57 -1.88 -14.90 7.37
CA ALA A 57 -1.33 -14.05 6.33
C ALA A 57 -1.80 -12.60 6.55
N PHE A 58 -0.87 -11.68 6.79
CA PHE A 58 -1.17 -10.25 6.99
C PHE A 58 -1.93 -9.64 5.80
N TRP A 59 -1.66 -10.12 4.58
CA TRP A 59 -2.31 -9.64 3.36
C TRP A 59 -3.36 -10.60 2.84
N GLN A 60 -4.49 -10.06 2.39
CA GLN A 60 -5.45 -10.80 1.56
C GLN A 60 -4.78 -11.26 0.24
N ARG A 61 -5.14 -12.47 -0.20
CA ARG A 61 -4.66 -13.07 -1.46
C ARG A 61 -5.16 -12.26 -2.65
N ARG A 62 -4.30 -12.08 -3.66
CA ARG A 62 -4.52 -11.24 -4.86
C ARG A 62 -4.65 -9.74 -4.53
N PHE A 63 -4.82 -8.93 -5.56
CA PHE A 63 -5.09 -7.49 -5.47
C PHE A 63 -6.09 -7.14 -6.57
N TYR A 64 -6.76 -6.00 -6.43
CA TYR A 64 -7.65 -5.46 -7.47
C TYR A 64 -6.91 -4.38 -8.24
N ASP A 65 -6.82 -4.54 -9.55
CA ASP A 65 -6.28 -3.57 -10.49
C ASP A 65 -7.39 -2.81 -11.23
N PHE A 66 -7.10 -1.57 -11.56
CA PHE A 66 -7.94 -0.74 -12.40
C PHE A 66 -7.04 0.12 -13.27
N ASN A 67 -7.11 -0.10 -14.58
CA ASN A 67 -6.27 0.63 -15.52
C ASN A 67 -6.81 2.05 -15.72
N VAL A 68 -5.94 3.04 -15.51
CA VAL A 68 -6.26 4.46 -15.63
C VAL A 68 -5.52 5.02 -16.83
N TYR A 69 -6.26 5.28 -17.91
CA TYR A 69 -5.68 5.71 -19.19
C TYR A 69 -5.71 7.22 -19.43
N SER A 70 -6.52 7.97 -18.67
CA SER A 70 -6.68 9.42 -18.88
C SER A 70 -6.36 10.22 -17.63
N ARG A 71 -5.89 11.45 -17.84
CA ARG A 71 -5.62 12.42 -16.75
C ARG A 71 -6.86 12.69 -15.92
N LYS A 72 -8.02 12.83 -16.59
CA LYS A 72 -9.31 13.01 -15.91
C LYS A 72 -9.60 11.83 -14.98
N LYS A 73 -9.45 10.59 -15.45
CA LYS A 73 -9.64 9.39 -14.61
C LYS A 73 -8.63 9.29 -13.49
N LEU A 74 -7.38 9.70 -13.71
CA LEU A 74 -6.35 9.74 -12.67
C LEU A 74 -6.74 10.70 -11.56
N ARG A 75 -7.17 11.91 -11.91
CA ARG A 75 -7.62 12.92 -10.95
C ARG A 75 -8.85 12.44 -10.17
N GLU A 76 -9.86 11.93 -10.86
CA GLU A 76 -11.07 11.36 -10.23
C GLU A 76 -10.70 10.26 -9.21
N LYS A 77 -9.79 9.35 -9.56
CA LYS A 77 -9.35 8.28 -8.65
C LYS A 77 -8.53 8.80 -7.49
N LEU A 78 -7.67 9.81 -7.71
CA LEU A 78 -6.89 10.42 -6.65
C LEU A 78 -7.80 11.12 -5.63
N GLU A 79 -8.75 11.93 -6.11
CA GLU A 79 -9.75 12.61 -5.29
C GLU A 79 -10.59 11.59 -4.49
N TYR A 80 -11.02 10.50 -5.14
CA TYR A 80 -11.69 9.40 -4.46
C TYR A 80 -10.84 8.80 -3.32
N MET A 81 -9.56 8.50 -3.56
CA MET A 81 -8.67 7.93 -2.54
C MET A 81 -8.48 8.86 -1.33
N HIS A 82 -8.41 10.18 -1.55
CA HIS A 82 -8.33 11.18 -0.48
C HIS A 82 -9.66 11.38 0.25
N ALA A 83 -10.80 11.19 -0.42
CA ALA A 83 -12.12 11.28 0.18
C ALA A 83 -12.49 10.03 1.01
N ASN A 84 -11.91 8.86 0.71
CA ASN A 84 -12.27 7.60 1.38
C ASN A 84 -12.22 7.65 2.93
N PRO A 85 -11.20 8.22 3.58
CA PRO A 85 -11.18 8.37 5.04
C PRO A 85 -12.36 9.20 5.58
N VAL A 86 -12.81 10.23 4.85
CA VAL A 86 -13.94 11.08 5.22
C VAL A 86 -15.27 10.35 5.01
N VAL A 87 -15.45 9.69 3.86
CA VAL A 87 -16.66 8.90 3.56
C VAL A 87 -16.87 7.80 4.60
N ARG A 88 -15.78 7.19 5.08
CA ARG A 88 -15.81 6.19 6.15
C ARG A 88 -15.88 6.76 7.56
N LYS A 89 -15.99 8.09 7.70
CA LYS A 89 -16.09 8.80 8.98
C LYS A 89 -14.90 8.54 9.91
N LEU A 90 -13.73 8.27 9.35
CA LEU A 90 -12.48 8.15 10.13
C LEU A 90 -11.92 9.51 10.51
N VAL A 91 -12.15 10.52 9.67
CA VAL A 91 -11.71 11.90 9.83
C VAL A 91 -12.79 12.85 9.31
N VAL A 92 -12.80 14.09 9.80
CA VAL A 92 -13.74 15.11 9.33
C VAL A 92 -13.27 15.72 8.00
N HIS A 93 -11.95 15.89 7.86
CA HIS A 93 -11.33 16.46 6.66
C HIS A 93 -10.17 15.58 6.16
N PRO A 94 -9.93 15.46 4.82
CA PRO A 94 -8.85 14.63 4.29
C PRO A 94 -7.45 14.97 4.83
N ARG A 95 -7.23 16.24 5.20
CA ARG A 95 -5.99 16.75 5.82
C ARG A 95 -5.62 16.04 7.12
N GLU A 96 -6.61 15.59 7.89
CA GLU A 96 -6.40 14.95 9.19
C GLU A 96 -5.96 13.49 9.04
N TRP A 97 -5.89 12.96 7.82
CA TRP A 97 -5.43 11.60 7.56
C TRP A 97 -3.95 11.60 7.15
N PRO A 98 -3.00 11.42 8.10
CA PRO A 98 -1.56 11.55 7.82
C PRO A 98 -1.03 10.45 6.92
N TRP A 99 -1.75 9.32 6.80
CA TRP A 99 -1.35 8.17 5.98
C TRP A 99 -1.90 8.28 4.54
N SER A 100 -1.92 9.48 3.98
CA SER A 100 -2.26 9.73 2.57
C SER A 100 -1.27 10.70 1.92
N SER A 101 -1.27 10.73 0.58
CA SER A 101 -0.54 11.71 -0.20
C SER A 101 -1.20 13.09 -0.25
N TRP A 102 -2.30 13.32 0.49
CA TRP A 102 -3.09 14.55 0.39
C TRP A 102 -2.23 15.80 0.69
N SER A 103 -1.41 15.75 1.75
CA SER A 103 -0.58 16.90 2.14
C SER A 103 0.41 17.32 1.04
N HIS A 104 0.94 16.37 0.28
CA HIS A 104 1.82 16.66 -0.85
C HIS A 104 1.09 17.43 -1.96
N TYR A 105 -0.13 17.02 -2.31
CA TYR A 105 -0.91 17.67 -3.37
C TYR A 105 -1.54 19.00 -2.92
N ALA A 106 -1.89 19.15 -1.65
CA ALA A 106 -2.51 20.36 -1.13
C ALA A 106 -1.49 21.44 -0.73
N ASN A 107 -0.41 21.05 -0.05
CA ASN A 107 0.55 21.98 0.54
C ASN A 107 1.93 21.95 -0.15
N GLY A 108 2.17 21.02 -1.09
CA GLY A 108 3.50 20.82 -1.68
C GLY A 108 4.51 20.17 -0.74
N GLU A 109 4.07 19.62 0.40
CA GLU A 109 4.95 19.03 1.40
C GLU A 109 5.71 17.82 0.85
N LYS A 110 7.02 17.74 1.14
CA LYS A 110 7.83 16.58 0.82
C LYS A 110 7.53 15.46 1.81
N GLY A 111 6.80 14.45 1.37
CA GLY A 111 6.55 13.24 2.15
C GLY A 111 7.79 12.35 2.29
N LEU A 112 7.65 11.24 3.03
CA LEU A 112 8.70 10.22 3.20
C LEU A 112 9.21 9.65 1.87
N ILE A 113 8.36 9.65 0.84
CA ILE A 113 8.67 9.18 -0.50
C ILE A 113 8.37 10.32 -1.47
N ARG A 114 9.25 10.50 -2.46
CA ARG A 114 9.01 11.42 -3.57
C ARG A 114 7.78 10.94 -4.36
N ILE A 115 6.85 11.85 -4.59
CA ILE A 115 5.67 11.62 -5.41
C ILE A 115 5.92 12.26 -6.77
N ASP A 116 5.65 11.52 -7.84
CA ASP A 116 5.69 12.07 -9.18
C ASP A 116 4.45 12.93 -9.41
N GLY A 117 4.65 14.15 -9.92
CA GLY A 117 3.55 15.07 -10.18
C GLY A 117 2.58 14.50 -11.22
N VAL A 118 1.28 14.73 -11.02
CA VAL A 118 0.26 14.39 -12.04
C VAL A 118 0.49 15.19 -13.34
N GLU A 119 1.10 16.36 -13.23
CA GLU A 119 1.36 17.27 -14.35
C GLU A 119 2.63 16.93 -15.15
N GLU A 120 3.68 16.39 -14.51
CA GLU A 120 5.01 16.14 -15.11
C GLU A 120 5.00 15.10 -16.25
N ARG A 121 3.91 14.34 -16.42
CA ARG A 121 3.82 13.25 -17.41
C ARG A 121 3.62 13.70 -18.86
N THR A 122 3.54 15.00 -19.16
CA THR A 122 3.40 15.50 -20.55
C THR A 122 4.71 15.45 -21.35
N ASN A 123 5.87 15.38 -20.72
CA ASN A 123 7.15 15.72 -21.38
C ASN A 123 8.06 14.54 -21.74
N LYS A 124 7.54 13.31 -21.76
CA LYS A 124 8.29 12.14 -22.25
C LYS A 124 7.43 11.35 -23.24
N GLY A 125 7.26 11.95 -24.42
CA GLY A 125 6.96 11.21 -25.65
C GLY A 125 8.18 10.43 -26.12
#